data_AF-A0A366XAW0-F1
#
_entry.id   AF-A0A366XAW0-F1
#
_cell.length_a   1.000
_cell.length_b   1.000
_cell.length_c   1.000
_cell.angle_alpha   90.00
_cell.angle_beta   90.00
_cell.angle_gamma   90.00
#
_symmetry.space_group_name_H-M   'P 1'
#
loop_
_entity.id
_entity.type
_entity.pdbx_description
1 polymer ?
#
loop_
_entity_poly.entity_id
_entity_poly.type
_entity_poly.pdbx_seq_one_letter_code
_entity_poly.pdbx_strand_id
1 'polypeptide(L)'
;MASFPGKDGEVNLSNYPWSPQSEDFVVGLDSPEEKLGWTAVTRPVEGDMFLSLKSAQALPMTMLWHSNGGRYYAPWSSRHFACLGVEEGAASPILGNVENSFPNDHGVIHLNPNRQVEVTHVIGALRWRSGARVIAVETLGNQLLILGTENQEILVPFDPQALDI
;
A
#
# COMPACT_ATOMS: atom_id res chain seq x y z
N MET A 1 -9.29 10.17 -7.26
CA MET A 1 -9.77 9.39 -8.43
C MET A 1 -9.04 8.06 -8.38
N ALA A 2 -9.72 6.93 -8.56
CA ALA A 2 -9.09 5.60 -8.51
C ALA A 2 -9.37 4.78 -9.78
N SER A 3 -9.69 5.47 -10.87
CA SER A 3 -9.92 4.90 -12.19
C SER A 3 -8.62 4.94 -12.99
N PHE A 4 -8.19 3.81 -13.51
CA PHE A 4 -6.95 3.66 -14.26
C PHE A 4 -7.21 2.99 -15.62
N PRO A 5 -6.41 3.28 -16.66
CA PRO A 5 -6.52 2.57 -17.92
C PRO A 5 -6.24 1.07 -17.73
N GLY A 6 -7.16 0.23 -18.17
CA GLY A 6 -6.99 -1.21 -18.28
C GLY A 6 -7.14 -1.68 -19.72
N LYS A 7 -6.90 -2.98 -19.94
CA LYS A 7 -6.94 -3.62 -21.27
C LYS A 7 -8.25 -3.37 -22.02
N ASP A 8 -9.39 -3.49 -21.33
CA ASP A 8 -10.74 -3.46 -21.92
C ASP A 8 -11.54 -2.19 -21.54
N GLY A 9 -10.88 -1.19 -20.94
CA GLY A 9 -11.51 0.03 -20.45
C GLY A 9 -10.92 0.49 -19.13
N GLU A 10 -11.59 1.43 -18.47
CA GLU A 10 -11.19 1.88 -17.14
C GLU A 10 -11.38 0.81 -16.07
N VAL A 11 -10.45 0.76 -15.12
CA VAL A 11 -10.43 -0.17 -13.98
C VAL A 11 -10.40 0.63 -12.69
N ASN A 12 -11.31 0.30 -11.77
CA ASN A 12 -11.36 0.91 -10.45
C ASN A 12 -10.54 0.07 -9.46
N LEU A 13 -9.42 0.61 -8.99
CA LEU A 13 -8.51 -0.08 -8.05
C LEU A 13 -8.91 0.05 -6.58
N SER A 14 -9.99 0.76 -6.26
CA SER A 14 -10.46 0.91 -4.87
C SER A 14 -11.19 -0.33 -4.33
N ASN A 15 -11.36 -1.39 -5.12
CA ASN A 15 -11.96 -2.64 -4.65
C ASN A 15 -11.21 -3.83 -5.25
N TYR A 16 -11.06 -4.86 -4.43
CA TYR A 16 -10.55 -6.15 -4.85
C TYR A 16 -11.69 -7.17 -4.98
N PRO A 17 -11.69 -8.04 -6.01
CA PRO A 17 -10.82 -8.01 -7.19
C PRO A 17 -11.28 -6.93 -8.18
N TRP A 18 -10.34 -6.30 -8.89
CA TRP A 18 -10.68 -5.27 -9.87
C TRP A 18 -10.89 -5.80 -11.30
N SER A 19 -10.45 -7.03 -11.58
CA SER A 19 -10.68 -7.71 -12.86
C SER A 19 -10.76 -9.25 -12.66
N PRO A 20 -11.59 -9.97 -13.45
CA PRO A 20 -11.63 -11.42 -13.39
C PRO A 20 -10.43 -12.06 -14.10
N GLN A 21 -9.93 -13.19 -13.58
CA GLN A 21 -8.90 -14.00 -14.25
C GLN A 21 -7.66 -13.19 -14.65
N SER A 22 -7.24 -12.28 -13.78
CA SER A 22 -6.08 -11.42 -14.03
C SER A 22 -4.97 -11.63 -13.03
N GLU A 23 -3.79 -11.19 -13.45
CA GLU A 23 -2.61 -11.05 -12.62
C GLU A 23 -2.10 -9.65 -12.90
N ASP A 24 -2.17 -8.79 -11.89
CA ASP A 24 -1.84 -7.39 -12.05
C ASP A 24 -0.85 -6.96 -10.98
N PHE A 25 -0.10 -5.92 -11.30
CA PHE A 25 0.85 -5.30 -10.39
C PHE A 25 0.71 -3.79 -10.53
N VAL A 26 0.40 -3.13 -9.41
CA VAL A 26 0.18 -1.69 -9.36
C VAL A 26 1.18 -1.10 -8.40
N VAL A 27 1.78 0.02 -8.77
CA VAL A 27 2.67 0.78 -7.89
C VAL A 27 2.09 2.16 -7.64
N GLY A 28 1.85 2.48 -6.38
CA GLY A 28 1.59 3.83 -5.89
C GLY A 28 2.89 4.47 -5.40
N LEU A 29 3.07 5.76 -5.69
CA LEU A 29 4.23 6.52 -5.25
C LEU A 29 3.76 7.59 -4.29
N ASP A 30 4.39 7.67 -3.13
CA ASP A 30 4.14 8.74 -2.17
C ASP A 30 4.71 10.06 -2.71
N SER A 31 4.06 11.18 -2.37
CA SER A 31 4.63 12.50 -2.66
C SER A 31 5.92 12.70 -1.84
N PRO A 32 6.98 13.30 -2.41
CA PRO A 32 8.20 13.63 -1.66
C PRO A 32 7.98 14.58 -0.48
N GLU A 33 6.84 15.26 -0.41
CA GLU A 33 6.47 16.14 0.72
C GLU A 33 5.84 15.37 1.89
N GLU A 34 5.37 14.15 1.64
CA GLU A 34 4.74 13.32 2.67
C GLU A 34 5.78 12.68 3.58
N LYS A 35 5.45 12.65 4.87
CA LYS A 35 6.27 11.96 5.87
C LYS A 35 5.74 10.56 6.16
N LEU A 36 4.44 10.46 6.41
CA LEU A 36 3.76 9.20 6.69
C LEU A 36 3.21 8.61 5.39
N GLY A 37 3.77 7.49 4.95
CA GLY A 37 3.15 6.64 3.94
C GLY A 37 2.24 5.62 4.59
N TRP A 38 1.09 5.33 3.99
CA TRP A 38 0.15 4.36 4.54
C TRP A 38 -0.66 3.62 3.48
N THR A 39 -1.00 2.37 3.79
CA THR A 39 -1.94 1.57 3.01
C THR A 39 -2.94 0.91 3.94
N ALA A 40 -4.23 1.07 3.63
CA ALA A 40 -5.33 0.48 4.38
C ALA A 40 -6.18 -0.42 3.48
N VAL A 41 -6.38 -1.69 3.89
CA VAL A 41 -7.28 -2.62 3.20
C VAL A 41 -8.36 -3.07 4.17
N THR A 42 -9.56 -2.55 3.98
CA THR A 42 -10.74 -2.89 4.79
C THR A 42 -11.32 -4.23 4.35
N ARG A 43 -11.68 -5.07 5.32
CA ARG A 43 -12.24 -6.40 5.12
C ARG A 43 -13.60 -6.51 5.83
N PRO A 44 -14.69 -6.06 5.18
CA PRO A 44 -15.98 -5.90 5.85
C PRO A 44 -16.56 -7.21 6.40
N VAL A 45 -16.27 -8.35 5.76
CA VAL A 45 -16.75 -9.68 6.20
C VAL A 45 -16.07 -10.08 7.51
N GLU A 46 -14.74 -9.92 7.60
CA GLU A 46 -13.94 -10.17 8.79
C GLU A 46 -14.16 -9.08 9.87
N GLY A 47 -14.58 -7.89 9.46
CA GLY A 47 -14.85 -6.75 10.34
C GLY A 47 -13.59 -6.07 10.86
N ASP A 48 -12.50 -6.16 10.09
CA ASP A 48 -11.21 -5.55 10.38
C ASP A 48 -10.61 -4.85 9.16
N MET A 49 -9.45 -4.25 9.37
CA MET A 49 -8.69 -3.56 8.36
C MET A 49 -7.22 -3.89 8.54
N PHE A 50 -6.58 -4.30 7.46
CA PHE A 50 -5.12 -4.32 7.36
C PHE A 50 -4.60 -2.89 7.26
N LEU A 51 -3.56 -2.57 8.03
CA LEU A 51 -2.89 -1.28 8.00
C LEU A 51 -1.38 -1.49 7.89
N SER A 52 -0.79 -0.76 6.95
CA SER A 52 0.64 -0.65 6.72
C SER A 52 1.03 0.82 6.88
N LEU A 53 2.06 1.10 7.68
CA LEU A 53 2.60 2.44 7.92
C LEU A 53 4.10 2.42 7.74
N LYS A 54 4.63 3.45 7.07
CA LYS A 54 6.04 3.58 6.74
C LYS A 54 6.45 5.06 6.75
N SER A 55 7.75 5.32 6.82
CA SER A 55 8.28 6.60 6.38
C SER A 55 8.18 6.67 4.86
N ALA A 56 7.41 7.62 4.33
CA ALA A 56 7.31 7.88 2.89
C ALA A 56 8.65 8.32 2.29
N GLN A 57 9.58 8.81 3.11
CA GLN A 57 10.94 9.14 2.67
C GLN A 57 11.82 7.90 2.52
N ALA A 58 11.69 6.93 3.43
CA ALA A 58 12.48 5.70 3.39
C ALA A 58 11.93 4.66 2.41
N LEU A 59 10.60 4.51 2.35
CA LEU A 59 9.89 3.54 1.52
C LEU A 59 8.79 4.24 0.69
N PRO A 60 9.13 5.04 -0.34
CA PRO A 60 8.17 5.89 -1.07
C PRO A 60 7.24 5.13 -2.02
N MET A 61 7.23 3.80 -2.00
CA MET A 61 6.44 2.98 -2.93
C MET A 61 5.52 2.04 -2.17
N THR A 62 4.29 1.92 -2.64
CA THR A 62 3.35 0.86 -2.28
C THR A 62 3.09 0.02 -3.52
N MET A 63 3.31 -1.28 -3.43
CA MET A 63 3.06 -2.22 -4.51
C MET A 63 1.88 -3.11 -4.12
N LEU A 64 0.90 -3.20 -5.02
CA LEU A 64 -0.24 -4.10 -4.90
C LEU A 64 -0.07 -5.23 -5.91
N TRP A 65 0.17 -6.43 -5.41
CA TRP A 65 0.22 -7.64 -6.22
C TRP A 65 -1.14 -8.32 -6.22
N HIS A 66 -1.73 -8.49 -7.39
CA HIS A 66 -3.02 -9.12 -7.56
C HIS A 66 -2.87 -10.46 -8.27
N SER A 67 -3.43 -11.50 -7.67
CA SER A 67 -3.54 -12.80 -8.30
C SER A 67 -4.96 -13.35 -8.16
N ASN A 68 -5.66 -13.43 -9.29
CA ASN A 68 -7.06 -13.85 -9.36
C ASN A 68 -7.33 -14.81 -10.52
N GLY A 69 -6.46 -15.81 -10.68
CA GLY A 69 -6.66 -16.93 -11.59
C GLY A 69 -6.14 -16.72 -13.02
N GLY A 70 -5.40 -15.65 -13.30
CA GLY A 70 -4.92 -15.32 -14.65
C GLY A 70 -3.69 -16.12 -15.11
N ARG A 71 -3.01 -16.86 -14.22
CA ARG A 71 -1.92 -17.78 -14.62
C ARG A 71 -2.45 -19.15 -15.05
N TYR A 72 -2.77 -19.28 -16.33
CA TYR A 72 -3.33 -20.51 -16.92
C TYR A 72 -2.33 -21.68 -17.03
N TYR A 73 -1.04 -21.40 -17.02
CA TYR A 73 0.02 -22.42 -17.20
C TYR A 73 0.41 -23.09 -15.87
N ALA A 74 1.00 -24.28 -15.93
CA ALA A 74 1.50 -24.99 -14.74
C ALA A 74 2.68 -24.24 -14.09
N PRO A 75 2.85 -24.28 -12.75
CA PRO A 75 2.05 -25.02 -11.76
C PRO A 75 0.81 -24.25 -11.25
N TRP A 76 0.51 -23.07 -11.78
CA TRP A 76 -0.64 -22.28 -11.30
C TRP A 76 -1.96 -22.85 -11.80
N SER A 77 -2.09 -23.11 -13.10
CA SER A 77 -3.30 -23.69 -13.73
C SER A 77 -4.60 -23.00 -13.27
N SER A 78 -4.56 -21.67 -13.13
CA SER A 78 -5.66 -20.83 -12.64
C SER A 78 -6.17 -21.17 -11.23
N ARG A 79 -5.38 -21.89 -10.42
CA ARG A 79 -5.75 -22.30 -9.06
C ARG A 79 -5.42 -21.27 -7.99
N HIS A 80 -4.64 -20.25 -8.31
CA HIS A 80 -4.31 -19.18 -7.37
C HIS A 80 -5.23 -17.99 -7.62
N PHE A 81 -6.17 -17.75 -6.69
CA PHE A 81 -7.18 -16.71 -6.81
C PHE A 81 -7.47 -16.07 -5.44
N ALA A 82 -8.18 -14.94 -5.44
CA ALA A 82 -8.54 -14.21 -4.22
C ALA A 82 -7.34 -13.80 -3.33
N CYS A 83 -6.17 -13.55 -3.95
CA CYS A 83 -4.99 -13.05 -3.27
C CYS A 83 -4.66 -11.61 -3.67
N LEU A 84 -4.52 -10.74 -2.66
CA LEU A 84 -3.95 -9.40 -2.74
C LEU A 84 -2.71 -9.36 -1.85
N GLY A 85 -1.55 -9.11 -2.44
CA GLY A 85 -0.34 -8.68 -1.75
C GLY A 85 -0.34 -7.16 -1.59
N VAL A 86 0.04 -6.69 -0.40
CA VAL A 86 0.30 -5.28 -0.12
C VAL A 86 1.74 -5.19 0.38
N GLU A 87 2.56 -4.45 -0.34
CA GLU A 87 4.00 -4.41 -0.15
C GLU A 87 4.46 -2.95 -0.09
N GLU A 88 5.31 -2.61 0.87
CA GLU A 88 5.92 -1.27 0.94
C GLU A 88 7.40 -1.39 0.58
N GLY A 89 7.94 -0.39 -0.13
CA GLY A 89 9.29 -0.52 -0.62
C GLY A 89 9.97 0.75 -1.13
N ALA A 90 11.26 0.58 -1.33
CA ALA A 90 12.12 1.44 -2.13
C ALA A 90 12.76 0.55 -3.20
N ALA A 91 11.99 0.31 -4.26
CA ALA A 91 12.30 -0.61 -5.35
C ALA A 91 12.10 0.05 -6.72
N SER A 92 12.64 1.26 -6.90
CA SER A 92 12.48 2.03 -8.14
C SER A 92 12.82 1.27 -9.43
N PRO A 93 13.74 0.26 -9.47
CA PRO A 93 13.94 -0.53 -10.68
C PRO A 93 12.69 -1.27 -11.19
N ILE A 94 11.70 -1.55 -10.33
CA ILE A 94 10.42 -2.18 -10.73
C ILE A 94 9.60 -1.26 -11.66
N LEU A 95 9.83 0.05 -11.62
CA LEU A 95 9.13 1.02 -12.47
C LEU A 95 9.59 0.97 -13.94
N GLY A 96 10.69 0.26 -14.23
CA GLY A 96 11.22 0.14 -15.59
C GLY A 96 11.62 1.49 -16.18
N ASN A 97 11.23 1.75 -17.44
CA ASN A 97 11.60 2.96 -18.19
C ASN A 97 10.56 4.08 -18.10
N VAL A 98 9.74 4.12 -17.04
CA VAL A 98 8.79 5.22 -16.87
C VAL A 98 9.57 6.48 -16.51
N GLU A 99 9.72 7.38 -17.48
CA GLU A 99 10.43 8.66 -17.31
C GLU A 99 9.84 9.46 -16.13
N ASN A 100 10.71 10.10 -15.36
CA ASN A 100 10.36 10.98 -14.23
C ASN A 100 9.51 10.34 -13.11
N SER A 101 9.52 9.01 -12.98
CA SER A 101 8.74 8.36 -11.90
C SER A 101 9.21 8.76 -10.50
N PHE A 102 10.51 9.05 -10.35
CA PHE A 102 11.07 9.61 -9.13
C PHE A 102 12.12 10.68 -9.44
N PRO A 103 12.02 11.89 -8.87
CA PRO A 103 13.14 12.82 -8.83
C PRO A 103 14.21 12.32 -7.84
N ASN A 104 15.48 12.63 -8.11
CA ASN A 104 16.59 12.58 -7.13
C ASN A 104 16.79 11.24 -6.39
N ASP A 105 16.77 10.10 -7.09
CA ASP A 105 16.98 8.76 -6.51
C ASP A 105 15.96 8.34 -5.42
N HIS A 106 14.81 9.02 -5.29
CA HIS A 106 13.72 8.52 -4.45
C HIS A 106 13.33 7.09 -4.87
N GLY A 107 13.09 6.24 -3.88
CA GLY A 107 12.75 4.83 -4.10
C GLY A 107 13.96 3.90 -4.28
N VAL A 108 15.15 4.33 -3.87
CA VAL A 108 16.36 3.49 -3.78
C VAL A 108 16.83 3.41 -2.32
N ILE A 109 17.22 2.22 -1.87
CA ILE A 109 17.90 2.05 -0.58
C ILE A 109 19.39 2.34 -0.74
N HIS A 110 19.90 3.35 -0.04
CA HIS A 110 21.32 3.68 -0.02
C HIS A 110 22.04 2.92 1.10
N LEU A 111 22.89 1.96 0.75
CA LEU A 111 23.71 1.22 1.70
C LEU A 111 24.96 2.01 2.12
N ASN A 112 25.36 1.89 3.38
CA ASN A 112 26.60 2.48 3.90
C ASN A 112 27.55 1.38 4.40
N PRO A 113 28.79 1.27 3.89
CA PRO A 113 29.71 0.19 4.30
C PRO A 113 30.18 0.31 5.76
N ASN A 114 30.03 1.47 6.38
CA ASN A 114 30.54 1.76 7.72
C ASN A 114 29.43 1.94 8.76
N ARG A 115 28.15 1.78 8.38
CA ARG A 115 26.99 1.99 9.26
C ARG A 115 25.90 1.00 8.94
N GLN A 116 25.10 0.67 9.95
CA GLN A 116 23.84 -0.03 9.73
C GLN A 116 22.86 0.90 9.01
N VAL A 117 22.14 0.35 8.03
CA VAL A 117 20.98 0.98 7.42
C VAL A 117 19.76 0.27 7.99
N GLU A 118 18.86 1.04 8.58
CA GLU A 118 17.63 0.55 9.18
C GLU A 118 16.44 1.04 8.36
N VAL A 119 15.44 0.19 8.23
CA VAL A 119 14.16 0.49 7.59
C VAL A 119 13.08 -0.02 8.53
N THR A 120 12.27 0.90 9.05
CA THR A 120 11.16 0.54 9.92
C THR A 120 9.86 0.51 9.14
N HIS A 121 9.07 -0.53 9.41
CA HIS A 121 7.76 -0.74 8.82
C HIS A 121 6.82 -1.25 9.91
N VAL A 122 5.63 -0.64 10.00
CA VAL A 122 4.59 -1.09 10.92
C VAL A 122 3.49 -1.73 10.09
N ILE A 123 3.17 -2.97 10.43
CA ILE A 123 2.15 -3.78 9.77
C ILE A 123 1.25 -4.39 10.83
N GLY A 124 -0.06 -4.29 10.64
CA GLY A 124 -1.01 -4.79 11.62
C GLY A 124 -2.44 -4.82 11.10
N ALA A 125 -3.35 -5.22 12.00
CA ALA A 125 -4.77 -5.18 11.74
C ALA A 125 -5.49 -4.45 12.87
N LEU A 126 -6.49 -3.64 12.50
CA LEU A 126 -7.35 -2.92 13.42
C LEU A 126 -8.79 -3.36 13.21
N ARG A 127 -9.54 -3.43 14.31
CA ARG A 127 -10.99 -3.70 14.21
C ARG A 127 -11.67 -2.55 13.48
N TRP A 128 -12.47 -2.88 12.47
CA TRP A 128 -13.06 -1.92 11.55
C TRP A 128 -14.42 -2.42 11.05
N ARG A 129 -15.39 -2.49 11.98
CA ARG A 129 -16.69 -3.13 11.73
C ARG A 129 -17.56 -2.40 10.71
N SER A 130 -17.30 -1.11 10.48
CA SER A 130 -18.08 -0.30 9.54
C SER A 130 -17.91 -0.77 8.10
N GLY A 131 -16.74 -1.35 7.75
CA GLY A 131 -16.37 -1.59 6.36
C GLY A 131 -16.24 -0.31 5.54
N ALA A 132 -16.27 0.87 6.18
CA ALA A 132 -16.15 2.17 5.52
C ALA A 132 -14.77 2.29 4.87
N ARG A 133 -14.66 2.92 3.70
CA ARG A 133 -13.36 3.15 3.06
C ARG A 133 -12.53 4.09 3.92
N VAL A 134 -11.26 3.79 4.14
CA VAL A 134 -10.33 4.74 4.77
C VAL A 134 -9.98 5.83 3.78
N ILE A 135 -10.04 7.08 4.25
CA ILE A 135 -9.81 8.29 3.46
C ILE A 135 -8.62 9.09 3.97
N ALA A 136 -8.25 8.93 5.25
CA ALA A 136 -7.06 9.56 5.81
C ALA A 136 -6.52 8.74 6.99
N VAL A 137 -5.20 8.81 7.16
CA VAL A 137 -4.47 8.30 8.32
C VAL A 137 -3.45 9.37 8.70
N GLU A 138 -3.56 9.91 9.91
CA GLU A 138 -2.82 11.08 10.36
C GLU A 138 -2.23 10.86 11.75
N THR A 139 -1.06 11.43 12.03
CA THR A 139 -0.49 11.44 13.37
C THR A 139 -1.10 12.56 14.21
N LEU A 140 -1.47 12.25 15.45
CA LEU A 140 -1.97 13.20 16.44
C LEU A 140 -1.25 12.98 17.77
N GLY A 141 -0.07 13.57 17.92
CA GLY A 141 0.82 13.28 19.04
C GLY A 141 1.23 11.80 19.04
N ASN A 142 0.98 11.09 20.14
CA ASN A 142 1.29 9.66 20.28
C ASN A 142 0.09 8.76 19.89
N GLN A 143 -0.70 9.22 18.92
CA GLN A 143 -1.85 8.51 18.40
C GLN A 143 -1.88 8.60 16.88
N LEU A 144 -2.58 7.64 16.29
CA LEU A 144 -2.94 7.62 14.89
C LEU A 144 -4.45 7.86 14.79
N LEU A 145 -4.84 8.91 14.10
CA LEU A 145 -6.20 9.21 13.70
C LEU A 145 -6.46 8.52 12.36
N ILE A 146 -7.49 7.68 12.30
CA ILE A 146 -7.92 7.01 11.07
C ILE A 146 -9.33 7.48 10.76
N LEU A 147 -9.49 8.12 9.60
CA LEU A 147 -10.77 8.62 9.10
C LEU A 147 -11.27 7.70 7.99
N GLY A 148 -12.51 7.28 8.13
CA GLY A 148 -13.26 6.57 7.12
C GLY A 148 -14.35 7.42 6.49
N THR A 149 -14.94 6.91 5.41
CA THR A 149 -16.21 7.43 4.88
C THR A 149 -17.30 7.37 5.94
N GLU A 150 -18.38 8.14 5.73
CA GLU A 150 -19.56 8.13 6.61
C GLU A 150 -19.26 8.54 8.07
N ASN A 151 -18.29 9.45 8.27
CA ASN A 151 -17.87 9.96 9.57
C ASN A 151 -17.36 8.87 10.52
N GLN A 152 -16.82 7.77 9.98
CA GLN A 152 -16.13 6.78 10.79
C GLN A 152 -14.77 7.30 11.22
N GLU A 153 -14.47 7.14 12.49
CA GLU A 153 -13.24 7.65 13.09
C GLU A 153 -12.79 6.72 14.20
N ILE A 154 -11.50 6.40 14.22
CA ILE A 154 -10.85 5.79 15.39
C ILE A 154 -9.53 6.48 15.70
N LEU A 155 -9.20 6.51 16.98
CA LEU A 155 -7.88 6.87 17.48
C LEU A 155 -7.25 5.63 18.09
N VAL A 156 -6.02 5.33 17.69
CA VAL A 156 -5.24 4.21 18.24
C VAL A 156 -3.88 4.71 18.73
N PRO A 157 -3.29 4.10 19.78
CA PRO A 157 -1.94 4.44 20.20
C PRO A 157 -0.94 4.19 19.06
N PHE A 158 -0.04 5.15 18.85
CA PHE A 158 1.01 5.05 17.84
C PHE A 158 2.20 5.91 18.22
N ASP A 159 3.41 5.38 18.08
CA ASP A 159 4.64 6.13 18.29
C ASP A 159 5.20 6.59 16.93
N PRO A 160 5.02 7.85 16.53
CA PRO A 160 5.53 8.34 15.25
C PRO A 160 7.06 8.34 15.18
N GLN A 161 7.76 8.39 16.32
CA GLN A 161 9.22 8.34 16.34
C GLN A 161 9.75 6.98 15.88
N ALA A 162 8.95 5.90 16.00
CA ALA A 162 9.33 4.60 15.48
C ALA A 162 9.50 4.59 13.94
N LEU A 163 8.88 5.55 13.23
CA LEU A 163 9.03 5.72 11.79
C LEU A 163 9.88 6.95 11.40
N ASP A 164 10.53 7.61 12.36
CA ASP A 164 11.28 8.85 12.15
C ASP A 164 10.45 10.01 11.54
N ILE A 165 9.16 10.14 11.91
CA ILE A 165 8.23 11.16 11.37
C ILE A 165 7.73 12.20 12.39
#